data_AF-A0A7R9VYX2-F1
#
_entry.id   AF-A0A7R9VYX2-F1
#
_cell.length_a   1.000
_cell.length_b   1.000
_cell.length_c   1.000
_cell.angle_alpha   90.00
_cell.angle_beta   90.00
_cell.angle_gamma   90.00
#
_symmetry.space_group_name_H-M   'P 1'
#
loop_
_entity.id
_entity.type
_entity.pdbx_description
1 polymer ?
#
loop_
_entity_poly.entity_id
_entity_poly.type
_entity_poly.pdbx_seq_one_letter_code
_entity_poly.pdbx_strand_id
1 'polypeptide(L)'
;LPPPTHLCQVRAKEELLFVAGVRAYTARPVFSADNPGDKHKMERFLHEGAHAVASVYAPISYAPLPCLAFKLQPGSPAALVATGTLRGADPDRVVVKKITLTGYPVRVHKRSCTVRFMFHNPDDIRWFRPVELYTKAGRRGRI
;
A
#
# COMPACT_ATOMS: atom_id res chain seq x y z
N LEU A 1 21.77 -21.79 -13.50
CA LEU A 1 21.40 -20.43 -13.08
C LEU A 1 19.99 -20.46 -12.51
N PRO A 2 19.74 -20.03 -11.26
CA PRO A 2 18.35 -19.79 -10.86
C PRO A 2 17.77 -18.70 -11.77
N PRO A 3 16.50 -18.82 -12.21
CA PRO A 3 15.88 -17.80 -13.05
C PRO A 3 15.89 -16.46 -12.31
N PRO A 4 16.01 -15.32 -13.01
CA PRO A 4 15.96 -14.01 -12.36
C PRO A 4 14.58 -13.82 -11.73
N THR A 5 14.50 -14.01 -10.42
CA THR A 5 13.27 -13.90 -9.61
C THR A 5 12.74 -12.47 -9.49
N HIS A 6 13.30 -11.53 -10.25
CA HIS A 6 13.36 -10.09 -9.95
C HIS A 6 12.57 -9.20 -10.92
N LEU A 7 11.58 -9.70 -11.67
CA LEU A 7 10.88 -8.87 -12.68
C LEU A 7 9.36 -8.77 -12.49
N CYS A 8 8.83 -9.40 -11.44
CA CYS A 8 7.40 -9.47 -11.19
C CYS A 8 7.05 -8.56 -10.01
N GLN A 9 6.76 -7.28 -10.28
CA GLN A 9 6.14 -6.42 -9.28
C GLN A 9 4.80 -7.03 -8.85
N VAL A 10 4.69 -7.37 -7.56
CA VAL A 10 3.49 -8.01 -7.03
C VAL A 10 2.50 -6.96 -6.58
N ARG A 11 1.26 -7.08 -7.05
CA ARG A 11 0.20 -6.13 -6.72
C ARG A 11 -0.40 -6.48 -5.36
N ALA A 12 -0.79 -5.46 -4.60
CA ALA A 12 -1.60 -5.66 -3.40
C ALA A 12 -2.91 -6.39 -3.73
N LYS A 13 -3.35 -7.28 -2.84
CA LYS A 13 -4.54 -8.15 -2.99
C LYS A 13 -4.44 -9.19 -4.10
N GLU A 14 -3.25 -9.39 -4.68
CA GLU A 14 -3.00 -10.55 -5.54
C GLU A 14 -2.93 -11.83 -4.71
N GLU A 15 -3.30 -12.97 -5.29
CA GLU A 15 -3.30 -14.24 -4.58
C GLU A 15 -1.90 -14.83 -4.48
N LEU A 16 -1.42 -15.01 -3.25
CA LEU A 16 -0.10 -15.54 -2.96
C LEU A 16 -0.21 -16.73 -2.00
N LEU A 17 0.70 -17.68 -2.16
CA LEU A 17 0.89 -18.77 -1.22
C LEU A 17 1.88 -18.33 -0.15
N PHE A 18 1.44 -18.27 1.09
CA PHE A 18 2.28 -18.00 2.24
C PHE A 18 2.65 -19.31 2.92
N VAL A 19 3.95 -19.50 3.17
CA VAL A 19 4.49 -20.59 3.96
C VAL A 19 5.10 -19.99 5.21
N ALA A 20 4.40 -20.12 6.34
CA ALA A 20 4.82 -19.62 7.65
C ALA A 20 5.16 -20.81 8.56
N GLY A 21 6.45 -21.10 8.71
CA GLY A 21 6.93 -22.27 9.44
C GLY A 21 6.37 -23.59 8.87
N VAL A 22 5.55 -24.30 9.66
CA VAL A 22 4.94 -25.58 9.29
C VAL A 22 3.61 -25.45 8.54
N ARG A 23 3.07 -24.23 8.40
CA ARG A 23 1.75 -23.99 7.81
C ARG A 23 1.89 -23.31 6.46
N ALA A 24 1.13 -23.76 5.48
CA ALA A 24 0.99 -23.11 4.19
C ALA A 24 -0.47 -22.72 3.96
N TYR A 25 -0.71 -21.52 3.44
CA TYR A 25 -2.05 -21.04 3.11
C TYR A 25 -2.02 -20.05 1.95
N THR A 26 -3.05 -20.09 1.12
CA THR A 26 -3.22 -19.17 0.00
C THR A 26 -4.08 -18.00 0.43
N ALA A 27 -3.61 -16.78 0.24
CA ALA A 27 -4.34 -15.59 0.65
C ALA A 27 -3.94 -14.34 -0.14
N ARG A 28 -4.77 -13.30 -0.02
CA ARG A 28 -4.59 -12.01 -0.71
C ARG A 28 -4.12 -10.95 0.29
N PRO A 29 -2.82 -10.66 0.37
CA PRO A 29 -2.29 -9.75 1.38
C PRO A 29 -2.60 -8.29 1.04
N VAL A 30 -2.72 -7.49 2.08
CA VAL A 30 -2.63 -6.03 1.98
C VAL A 30 -1.24 -5.61 2.40
N PHE A 31 -0.49 -4.99 1.48
CA PHE A 31 0.84 -4.45 1.77
C PHE A 31 0.75 -3.07 2.43
N SER A 32 1.64 -2.83 3.40
CA SER A 32 1.74 -1.57 4.12
C SER A 32 3.20 -1.23 4.45
N ALA A 33 3.50 0.07 4.52
CA ALA A 33 4.80 0.56 4.91
C ALA A 33 5.10 0.25 6.40
N ASP A 34 6.36 -0.06 6.71
CA ASP A 34 6.81 -0.28 8.08
C ASP A 34 7.37 1.00 8.70
N ASN A 35 6.46 1.84 9.21
CA ASN A 35 6.79 3.08 9.88
C ASN A 35 6.49 2.97 11.39
N PRO A 36 7.21 3.68 12.27
CA PRO A 36 7.06 3.61 13.72
C PRO A 36 5.83 4.37 14.27
N GLY A 37 4.68 4.29 13.61
CA GLY A 37 3.44 4.92 14.10
C GLY A 37 2.21 4.09 13.77
N ASP A 38 1.08 4.43 14.38
CA ASP A 38 -0.13 3.58 14.38
C ASP A 38 -0.82 3.47 13.02
N LYS A 39 -0.61 4.47 12.15
CA LYS A 39 -1.22 4.55 10.82
C LYS A 39 -0.21 4.16 9.76
N HIS A 40 -0.41 2.99 9.17
CA HIS A 40 0.47 2.49 8.13
C HIS A 40 -0.09 2.81 6.76
N LYS A 41 0.73 3.43 5.91
CA LYS A 41 0.35 3.73 4.52
C LYS A 41 0.24 2.42 3.73
N MET A 42 -0.89 2.21 3.07
CA MET A 42 -1.07 1.10 2.14
C MET A 42 -0.19 1.27 0.91
N GLU A 43 0.53 0.21 0.53
CA GLU A 43 1.29 0.14 -0.71
C GLU A 43 0.49 -0.61 -1.77
N ARG A 44 0.54 -0.12 -3.02
CA ARG A 44 -0.19 -0.73 -4.14
C ARG A 44 0.57 -1.90 -4.74
N PHE A 45 1.90 -1.87 -4.62
CA PHE A 45 2.81 -2.84 -5.18
C PHE A 45 3.92 -3.09 -4.17
N LEU A 46 4.43 -4.32 -4.16
CA LEU A 46 5.67 -4.64 -3.47
C LEU A 46 6.84 -4.18 -4.35
N HIS A 47 7.61 -3.22 -3.85
CA HIS A 47 8.79 -2.70 -4.53
C HIS A 47 10.01 -3.58 -4.25
N GLU A 48 10.88 -3.74 -5.24
CA GLU A 48 12.12 -4.51 -5.12
C GLU A 48 13.08 -3.83 -4.13
N GLY A 49 13.67 -4.63 -3.23
CA GLY A 49 14.60 -4.14 -2.21
C GLY A 49 13.95 -3.33 -1.08
N ALA A 50 12.64 -3.09 -1.13
CA ALA A 50 11.90 -2.42 -0.05
C ALA A 50 11.30 -3.45 0.92
N HIS A 51 11.31 -3.11 2.20
CA HIS A 51 10.59 -3.86 3.22
C HIS A 51 9.15 -3.36 3.31
N ALA A 52 8.20 -4.27 3.20
CA ALA A 52 6.79 -4.00 3.40
C ALA A 52 6.17 -5.07 4.31
N VAL A 53 5.15 -4.69 5.07
CA VAL A 53 4.40 -5.62 5.92
C VAL A 53 3.16 -6.08 5.18
N ALA A 54 3.02 -7.39 5.01
CA ALA A 54 1.83 -8.03 4.49
C ALA A 54 0.86 -8.35 5.64
N SER A 55 -0.34 -7.78 5.59
CA SER A 55 -1.43 -8.10 6.52
C SER A 55 -2.43 -9.03 5.84
N VAL A 56 -2.80 -10.11 6.52
CA VAL A 56 -3.65 -11.17 5.97
C VAL A 56 -4.45 -11.86 7.07
N TYR A 57 -5.65 -12.33 6.72
CA TYR A 57 -6.43 -13.21 7.59
C TYR A 57 -5.94 -14.65 7.42
N ALA A 58 -5.31 -15.18 8.46
CA ALA A 58 -4.73 -16.52 8.46
C ALA A 58 -4.78 -17.12 9.89
N PRO A 59 -4.60 -18.44 10.04
CA PRO A 59 -4.49 -19.07 11.35
C PRO A 59 -3.38 -18.43 12.19
N ILE A 60 -3.67 -18.16 13.46
CA ILE A 60 -2.72 -17.53 14.37
C ILE A 60 -1.43 -18.36 14.51
N SER A 61 -0.30 -17.69 14.40
CA SER A 61 1.04 -18.25 14.54
C SER A 61 1.85 -17.34 15.44
N TYR A 62 2.64 -17.91 16.36
CA TYR A 62 3.46 -17.15 17.30
C TYR A 62 4.84 -16.87 16.71
N ALA A 63 5.31 -15.63 16.84
CA ALA A 63 6.65 -15.23 16.40
C ALA A 63 7.75 -15.75 17.35
N PRO A 64 8.99 -15.97 16.89
CA PRO A 64 9.50 -15.72 15.53
C PRO A 64 9.33 -16.93 14.61
N LEU A 65 8.76 -16.71 13.42
CA LEU A 65 8.66 -17.73 12.36
C LEU A 65 9.09 -17.13 11.02
N PRO A 66 9.88 -17.84 10.20
CA PRO A 66 10.14 -17.42 8.83
C PRO A 66 8.85 -17.52 8.00
N CYS A 67 8.63 -16.54 7.14
CA CYS A 67 7.51 -16.48 6.23
C CYS A 67 8.01 -16.31 4.80
N LEU A 68 7.61 -17.22 3.91
CA LEU A 68 7.92 -17.18 2.49
C LEU A 68 6.64 -16.93 1.71
N ALA A 69 6.69 -16.03 0.74
CA ALA A 69 5.56 -15.75 -0.15
C ALA A 69 5.90 -16.21 -1.56
N PHE A 70 5.05 -17.07 -2.13
CA PHE A 70 5.16 -17.57 -3.48
C PHE A 70 4.00 -17.10 -4.34
N LYS A 71 4.29 -16.82 -5.61
CA LYS A 71 3.29 -16.57 -6.64
C LYS A 71 3.03 -17.86 -7.41
N LEU A 72 1.77 -18.26 -7.42
CA LEU A 72 1.28 -19.40 -8.18
C LEU A 72 0.90 -18.91 -9.59
N GLN A 73 1.53 -19.47 -10.62
CA GLN A 73 1.15 -19.27 -12.01
C GLN A 73 0.70 -20.63 -12.57
N PRO A 74 -0.43 -20.69 -13.31
CA PRO A 74 -0.90 -21.93 -13.88
C PRO A 74 0.12 -22.47 -14.89
N GLY A 75 0.64 -23.67 -14.66
CA GLY A 75 1.59 -24.34 -15.55
C GLY A 75 3.07 -23.98 -15.32
N SER A 76 3.41 -23.17 -14.32
CA SER A 76 4.80 -22.89 -13.94
C SER A 76 5.07 -23.29 -12.48
N PRO A 77 6.35 -23.56 -12.11
CA PRO A 77 6.71 -23.73 -10.70
C PRO A 77 6.39 -22.45 -9.91
N ALA A 78 6.10 -22.62 -8.62
CA ALA A 78 5.82 -21.52 -7.71
C ALA A 78 7.04 -20.59 -7.62
N ALA A 79 6.87 -19.33 -8.01
CA ALA A 79 7.94 -18.34 -8.01
C ALA A 79 8.04 -17.69 -6.63
N LEU A 80 9.21 -17.71 -6.01
CA LEU A 80 9.45 -17.02 -4.73
C LEU A 80 9.40 -15.50 -4.96
N VAL A 81 8.45 -14.82 -4.33
CA VAL A 81 8.27 -13.36 -4.47
C VAL A 81 8.96 -12.61 -3.36
N ALA A 82 8.78 -13.06 -2.13
CA ALA A 82 9.25 -12.35 -0.95
C ALA A 82 9.67 -13.34 0.13
N THR A 83 10.69 -12.95 0.88
CA THR A 83 11.16 -13.61 2.08
C THR A 83 11.01 -12.65 3.24
N GLY A 84 10.64 -13.17 4.41
CA GLY A 84 10.47 -12.33 5.59
C GLY A 84 10.26 -13.13 6.85
N THR A 85 9.89 -12.41 7.90
CA THR A 85 9.58 -12.98 9.21
C THR A 85 8.16 -12.60 9.62
N LEU A 86 7.52 -13.48 10.37
CA LEU A 86 6.23 -13.24 10.97
C LEU A 86 6.40 -12.32 12.19
N ARG A 87 5.74 -11.17 12.19
CA ARG A 87 5.76 -10.19 13.30
C ARG A 87 4.81 -10.57 14.45
N GLY A 88 3.82 -11.41 14.18
CA GLY A 88 2.75 -11.79 15.12
C GLY A 88 1.37 -11.47 14.55
N ALA A 89 0.32 -11.92 15.24
CA ALA A 89 -1.06 -11.58 14.91
C ALA A 89 -1.48 -10.32 15.66
N ASP A 90 -1.53 -9.20 14.95
CA ASP A 90 -1.98 -7.92 15.46
C ASP A 90 -3.19 -7.46 14.63
N PRO A 91 -4.44 -7.59 15.16
CA PRO A 91 -5.64 -7.15 14.46
C PRO A 91 -5.86 -5.63 14.55
N ASP A 92 -5.15 -4.93 15.44
CA ASP A 92 -5.34 -3.50 15.71
C ASP A 92 -4.53 -2.61 14.75
N ARG A 93 -3.59 -3.18 13.98
CA ARG A 93 -2.78 -2.49 12.97
C ARG A 93 -3.65 -1.84 11.90
N VAL A 94 -3.72 -0.50 11.92
CA VAL A 94 -4.52 0.28 10.97
C VAL A 94 -3.77 0.53 9.67
N VAL A 95 -4.26 -0.04 8.57
CA VAL A 95 -3.75 0.22 7.21
C VAL A 95 -4.62 1.26 6.51
N VAL A 96 -4.02 2.39 6.12
CA VAL A 96 -4.71 3.53 5.52
C VAL A 96 -4.33 3.69 4.05
N LYS A 97 -5.34 3.74 3.17
CA LYS A 97 -5.14 4.05 1.75
C LYS A 97 -5.16 5.56 1.52
N LYS A 98 -4.04 6.11 1.04
CA LYS A 98 -3.97 7.52 0.61
C LYS A 98 -4.55 7.65 -0.81
N ILE A 99 -5.51 8.57 -0.98
CA ILE A 99 -6.03 9.01 -2.28
C ILE A 99 -5.64 10.48 -2.44
N THR A 100 -5.04 10.83 -3.57
CA THR A 100 -4.65 12.21 -3.88
C THR A 100 -5.54 12.71 -5.00
N LEU A 101 -6.38 13.72 -4.72
CA LEU A 101 -7.13 14.44 -5.74
C LEU A 101 -6.22 15.50 -6.36
N THR A 102 -6.22 15.59 -7.69
CA THR A 102 -5.38 16.52 -8.43
C THR A 102 -6.25 17.51 -9.19
N GLY A 103 -5.83 18.77 -9.19
CA GLY A 103 -6.42 19.81 -10.02
C GLY A 103 -5.34 20.67 -10.65
N TYR A 104 -5.73 21.51 -11.60
CA TYR A 104 -4.84 22.42 -12.32
C TYR A 104 -5.14 23.88 -11.95
N PRO A 105 -4.14 24.66 -11.49
CA PRO A 105 -4.33 26.08 -11.19
C PRO A 105 -4.47 26.87 -12.49
N VAL A 106 -5.60 27.54 -12.69
CA VAL A 106 -5.89 28.31 -13.92
C VAL A 106 -5.60 29.79 -13.73
N ARG A 107 -5.97 30.36 -12.58
CA ARG A 107 -5.74 31.78 -12.26
C ARG A 107 -5.00 31.89 -10.94
N VAL A 108 -3.87 32.59 -10.95
CA VAL A 108 -2.98 32.70 -9.78
C VAL A 108 -2.87 34.16 -9.35
N HIS A 109 -3.12 34.41 -8.08
CA HIS A 109 -2.88 35.69 -7.40
C HIS A 109 -1.81 35.50 -6.31
N LYS A 110 -1.42 36.58 -5.64
CA LYS A 110 -0.33 36.58 -4.64
C LYS A 110 -0.55 35.60 -3.49
N ARG A 111 -1.80 35.38 -3.05
CA ARG A 111 -2.15 34.49 -1.92
C ARG A 111 -3.34 33.56 -2.19
N SER A 112 -3.92 33.61 -3.40
CA SER A 112 -5.08 32.80 -3.76
C SER A 112 -4.93 32.28 -5.19
N CYS A 113 -5.51 31.12 -5.48
CA CYS A 113 -5.56 30.59 -6.83
C CYS A 113 -6.92 29.94 -7.10
N THR A 114 -7.36 29.98 -8.35
CA THR A 114 -8.53 29.26 -8.83
C THR A 114 -8.06 27.96 -9.47
N VAL A 115 -8.44 26.82 -8.89
CA VAL A 115 -8.10 25.48 -9.37
C VAL A 115 -9.28 24.88 -10.12
N ARG A 116 -9.05 24.33 -11.31
CA ARG A 116 -10.05 23.58 -12.09
C ARG A 116 -9.72 22.08 -12.11
N PHE A 117 -10.72 21.27 -12.47
CA PHE A 117 -10.63 19.81 -12.59
C PHE A 117 -10.33 19.03 -11.29
N MET A 118 -10.35 19.70 -10.13
CA MET A 118 -10.22 19.02 -8.84
C MET A 118 -11.56 18.44 -8.36
N PHE A 119 -12.66 19.18 -8.58
CA PHE A 119 -14.03 18.79 -8.26
C PHE A 119 -14.95 19.17 -9.43
N HIS A 120 -16.04 18.44 -9.60
CA HIS A 120 -17.07 18.71 -10.61
C HIS A 120 -18.39 19.20 -10.00
N ASN A 121 -18.69 18.81 -8.76
CA ASN A 121 -19.89 19.24 -8.04
C ASN A 121 -19.55 20.32 -6.98
N PRO A 122 -20.29 21.44 -6.88
CA PRO A 122 -20.13 22.41 -5.79
C PRO A 122 -20.31 21.83 -4.38
N ASP A 123 -21.12 20.78 -4.19
CA ASP A 123 -21.32 20.19 -2.86
C ASP A 123 -20.05 19.50 -2.33
N ASP A 124 -19.28 18.86 -3.21
CA ASP A 124 -17.99 18.24 -2.85
C ASP A 124 -17.01 19.31 -2.34
N ILE A 125 -17.01 20.48 -2.97
CA ILE A 125 -16.14 21.61 -2.58
C ILE A 125 -16.46 22.06 -1.15
N ARG A 126 -17.75 22.14 -0.80
CA ARG A 126 -18.20 22.52 0.56
C ARG A 126 -17.84 21.44 1.57
N TRP A 127 -18.01 20.17 1.21
CA TRP A 127 -17.65 19.03 2.05
C TRP A 127 -16.16 18.97 2.36
N PHE A 128 -15.30 19.21 1.36
CA PHE A 128 -13.84 19.16 1.49
C PHE A 128 -13.20 20.47 1.99
N ARG A 129 -13.99 21.49 2.33
CA ARG A 129 -13.50 22.76 2.88
C ARG A 129 -12.54 22.66 4.09
N PRO A 130 -12.72 21.74 5.07
CA PRO A 130 -11.79 21.63 6.20
C PRO A 130 -10.46 20.93 5.84
N VAL A 131 -10.35 20.31 4.67
CA VAL A 131 -9.16 19.55 4.28
C VAL A 131 -8.03 20.49 3.83
N GLU A 132 -6.82 20.21 4.30
CA GLU A 132 -5.63 20.93 3.89
C GLU A 132 -5.19 20.51 2.47
N LEU A 133 -4.96 21.51 1.63
CA LEU A 133 -4.39 21.34 0.31
C LEU A 133 -2.88 21.56 0.36
N TYR A 134 -2.16 20.80 -0.45
CA TYR A 134 -0.73 21.00 -0.69
C TYR A 134 -0.43 21.00 -2.18
N THR A 135 0.61 21.74 -2.56
CA THR A 135 1.15 21.75 -3.93
C THR A 135 2.45 20.96 -4.00
N LYS A 136 2.86 20.54 -5.20
CA LYS A 136 4.16 19.89 -5.41
C LYS A 136 5.34 20.77 -5.00
N ALA A 137 5.17 22.10 -5.05
CA ALA A 137 6.17 23.09 -4.63
C ALA A 137 6.14 23.38 -3.11
N GLY A 138 5.45 22.57 -2.31
CA GLY A 138 5.43 22.71 -0.85
C GLY A 138 4.54 23.82 -0.30
N ARG A 139 3.78 24.54 -1.14
CA ARG A 139 2.76 25.51 -0.67
C ARG A 139 1.58 24.76 -0.08
N ARG A 140 1.08 25.25 1.07
CA ARG A 140 -0.06 24.71 1.79
C ARG A 140 -1.19 25.74 1.86
N GLY A 141 -2.43 25.28 1.86
CA GLY A 141 -3.60 26.13 1.88
C GLY A 141 -4.88 25.36 2.15
N ARG A 142 -6.01 26.03 2.00
CA ARG A 142 -7.35 25.45 2.10
C ARG A 142 -8.20 25.98 0.95
N ILE A 143 -9.33 25.30 0.70
CA ILE A 143 -10.34 25.73 -0.27
C ILE A 143 -11.12 26.92 0.29
#